data_AF-A0A923Q8J1-F1
#
_entry.id   AF-A0A923Q8J1-F1
#
_cell.length_a   1.000
_cell.length_b   1.000
_cell.length_c   1.000
_cell.angle_alpha   90.00
_cell.angle_beta   90.00
_cell.angle_gamma   90.00
#
_symmetry.space_group_name_H-M   'P 1'
#
loop_
_entity.id
_entity.type
_entity.pdbx_description
1 polymer ?
#
loop_
_entity_poly.entity_id
_entity_poly.type
_entity_poly.pdbx_seq_one_letter_code
_entity_poly.pdbx_strand_id
1 'polypeptide(L)'
;MSRTPRLALALALAVTGVTAFGASAAPAPKPVCNLITDPTGDVTVPSANLDIVSADIASDARRLTGVIRVSKLATSDGTAPTGVAYSFYFKLPGSAVQYYLLASVEPAPVGATTFEFGTVETGNSLTPIGPATGVIDLAKSEVRITAPTTLGSVKVKPGSKIVSLQAFTQRRFVVLLSGADSTELDESKTYTAGTRSCVTPGA
;
A
#
# COMPACT_ATOMS: atom_id res chain seq x y z
N MET A 1 -35.77 55.00 60.65
CA MET A 1 -35.52 53.55 60.53
C MET A 1 -36.46 53.00 59.46
N SER A 2 -35.98 52.85 58.23
CA SER A 2 -36.78 52.41 57.08
C SER A 2 -36.43 50.96 56.73
N ARG A 3 -37.43 50.07 56.68
CA ARG A 3 -37.29 48.66 56.31
C ARG A 3 -37.82 48.44 54.90
N THR A 4 -36.96 48.06 53.97
CA THR A 4 -37.33 47.58 52.63
C THR A 4 -37.45 46.06 52.62
N PRO A 5 -38.54 45.48 52.07
CA PRO A 5 -38.63 44.03 51.86
C PRO A 5 -37.97 43.64 50.52
N ARG A 6 -37.18 42.56 50.57
CA ARG A 6 -36.55 41.91 49.42
C ARG A 6 -37.55 40.98 48.75
N LEU A 7 -37.78 41.16 47.45
CA LEU A 7 -38.52 40.21 46.61
C LEU A 7 -37.52 39.24 45.97
N ALA A 8 -37.60 37.96 46.33
CA ALA A 8 -36.81 36.89 45.73
C ALA A 8 -37.61 36.22 44.61
N LEU A 9 -37.09 36.29 43.38
CA LEU A 9 -37.67 35.64 42.20
C LEU A 9 -36.94 34.31 41.97
N ALA A 10 -37.63 33.20 42.20
CA ALA A 10 -37.12 31.85 41.97
C ALA A 10 -37.29 31.46 40.49
N LEU A 11 -36.18 31.19 39.81
CA LEU A 11 -36.13 30.73 38.42
C LEU A 11 -36.17 29.19 38.40
N ALA A 12 -37.27 28.60 37.94
CA ALA A 12 -37.39 27.16 37.74
C ALA A 12 -36.75 26.74 36.40
N LEU A 13 -35.58 26.09 36.44
CA LEU A 13 -35.00 25.42 35.27
C LEU A 13 -35.72 24.08 35.05
N ALA A 14 -36.48 23.98 33.96
CA ALA A 14 -36.99 22.72 33.44
C ALA A 14 -35.86 21.97 32.72
N VAL A 15 -35.40 20.86 33.31
CA VAL A 15 -34.45 19.95 32.67
C VAL A 15 -35.23 19.01 31.76
N THR A 16 -35.24 19.28 30.46
CA THR A 16 -35.72 18.34 29.45
C THR A 16 -34.66 17.27 29.21
N GLY A 17 -34.87 16.08 29.77
CA GLY A 17 -34.04 14.91 29.52
C GLY A 17 -34.21 14.41 28.09
N VAL A 18 -33.25 14.72 27.22
CA VAL A 18 -33.13 14.08 25.91
C VAL A 18 -32.44 12.73 26.11
N THR A 19 -33.22 11.64 26.13
CA THR A 19 -32.66 10.29 26.04
C THR A 19 -32.19 10.07 24.61
N ALA A 20 -30.91 10.34 24.36
CA ALA A 20 -30.27 9.96 23.11
C ALA A 20 -30.24 8.43 23.02
N PHE A 21 -31.09 7.86 22.17
CA PHE A 21 -30.95 6.47 21.73
C PHE A 21 -29.59 6.33 21.07
N GLY A 22 -28.65 5.69 21.77
CA GLY A 22 -27.32 5.42 21.25
C GLY A 22 -27.45 4.58 19.99
N ALA A 23 -27.25 5.20 18.83
CA ALA A 23 -27.10 4.49 17.58
C ALA A 23 -25.91 3.53 17.75
N SER A 24 -26.19 2.23 17.80
CA SER A 24 -25.16 1.20 17.81
C SER A 24 -24.33 1.40 16.54
N ALA A 25 -23.09 1.84 16.71
CA ALA A 25 -22.17 2.01 15.59
C ALA A 25 -22.10 0.68 14.82
N ALA A 26 -22.25 0.75 13.49
CA ALA A 26 -22.14 -0.42 12.65
C ALA A 26 -20.79 -1.11 12.87
N PRO A 27 -20.73 -2.45 12.88
CA PRO A 27 -19.47 -3.18 13.00
C PRO A 27 -18.47 -2.68 11.96
N ALA A 28 -17.22 -2.45 12.37
CA ALA A 28 -16.18 -2.05 11.45
C ALA A 28 -16.01 -3.12 10.35
N PRO A 29 -15.84 -2.73 9.07
CA PRO A 29 -15.58 -3.68 8.00
C PRO A 29 -14.38 -4.58 8.35
N LYS A 30 -14.49 -5.87 8.01
CA LYS A 30 -13.37 -6.80 8.15
C LYS A 30 -12.21 -6.33 7.25
N PRO A 31 -10.96 -6.44 7.70
CA PRO A 31 -9.81 -6.16 6.85
C PRO A 31 -9.85 -7.06 5.61
N VAL A 32 -9.51 -6.49 4.45
CA VAL A 32 -9.24 -7.30 3.27
C VAL A 32 -7.78 -7.73 3.37
N CYS A 33 -7.54 -9.02 3.59
CA CYS A 33 -6.20 -9.58 3.53
C CYS A 33 -5.91 -10.02 2.11
N ASN A 34 -4.71 -9.73 1.61
CA ASN A 34 -4.25 -10.19 0.29
C ASN A 34 -5.24 -9.72 -0.78
N LEU A 35 -5.37 -8.41 -0.91
CA LEU A 35 -6.29 -7.78 -1.85
C LEU A 35 -6.18 -8.39 -3.26
N ILE A 36 -4.98 -8.84 -3.59
CA ILE A 36 -4.62 -9.52 -4.81
C ILE A 36 -4.05 -10.91 -4.48
N THR A 37 -4.51 -11.94 -5.16
CA THR A 37 -4.06 -13.34 -4.99
C THR A 37 -3.83 -14.00 -6.33
N ASP A 38 -2.86 -14.89 -6.38
CA ASP A 38 -2.47 -15.63 -7.58
C ASP A 38 -2.25 -17.12 -7.28
N PRO A 39 -2.68 -18.04 -8.15
CA PRO A 39 -2.34 -19.45 -8.02
C PRO A 39 -0.83 -19.68 -8.25
N THR A 40 -0.18 -20.33 -7.29
CA THR A 40 1.25 -20.66 -7.43
C THR A 40 1.53 -21.51 -8.68
N GLY A 41 2.54 -21.12 -9.46
CA GLY A 41 3.07 -21.88 -10.59
C GLY A 41 2.22 -21.85 -11.86
N ASP A 42 1.31 -20.88 -11.99
CA ASP A 42 0.53 -20.68 -13.21
C ASP A 42 1.31 -19.94 -14.31
N VAL A 43 2.38 -19.23 -13.93
CA VAL A 43 3.34 -18.63 -14.83
C VAL A 43 4.52 -19.58 -15.06
N THR A 44 4.79 -19.96 -16.31
CA THR A 44 6.02 -20.68 -16.70
C THR A 44 7.23 -19.74 -16.65
N VAL A 45 7.59 -19.30 -15.45
CA VAL A 45 8.77 -18.47 -15.21
C VAL A 45 10.01 -19.34 -15.03
N PRO A 46 11.20 -18.92 -15.50
CA PRO A 46 12.43 -19.73 -15.42
C PRO A 46 12.90 -20.05 -14.00
N SER A 47 12.39 -19.35 -12.98
CA SER A 47 12.56 -19.69 -11.56
C SER A 47 11.25 -19.48 -10.82
N ALA A 48 10.77 -20.53 -10.14
CA ALA A 48 9.59 -20.47 -9.29
C ALA A 48 9.73 -19.45 -8.14
N ASN A 49 10.96 -19.05 -7.80
CA ASN A 49 11.26 -18.18 -6.65
C ASN A 49 10.66 -16.77 -6.76
N LEU A 50 10.35 -16.30 -7.97
CA LEU A 50 9.79 -14.96 -8.18
C LEU A 50 8.28 -14.97 -8.46
N ASP A 51 7.66 -16.14 -8.41
CA ASP A 51 6.23 -16.30 -8.60
C ASP A 51 5.44 -15.56 -7.51
N ILE A 52 4.67 -14.53 -7.89
CA ILE A 52 3.93 -13.70 -6.94
C ILE A 52 2.67 -14.45 -6.53
N VAL A 53 2.55 -14.82 -5.26
CA VAL A 53 1.36 -15.55 -4.76
C VAL A 53 0.28 -14.63 -4.19
N SER A 54 0.67 -13.43 -3.75
CA SER A 54 -0.29 -12.40 -3.34
C SER A 54 0.36 -11.03 -3.26
N ALA A 55 -0.48 -10.00 -3.32
CA ALA A 55 -0.06 -8.64 -3.06
C ALA A 55 -1.17 -7.86 -2.33
N ASP A 56 -0.78 -6.82 -1.60
CA ASP A 56 -1.69 -6.01 -0.79
C ASP A 56 -1.20 -4.57 -0.71
N ILE A 57 -2.11 -3.63 -0.46
CA ILE A 57 -1.80 -2.22 -0.27
C ILE A 57 -2.58 -1.67 0.92
N ALA A 58 -1.89 -0.91 1.76
CA ALA A 58 -2.45 -0.28 2.93
C ALA A 58 -1.98 1.16 3.03
N SER A 59 -2.72 1.99 3.77
CA SER A 59 -2.32 3.37 4.00
C SER A 59 -2.84 3.87 5.33
N ASP A 60 -2.10 4.80 5.92
CA ASP A 60 -2.56 5.65 7.01
C ASP A 60 -2.60 7.12 6.54
N ALA A 61 -2.62 8.08 7.47
CA ALA A 61 -2.66 9.51 7.15
C ALA A 61 -1.36 10.07 6.54
N ARG A 62 -0.26 9.31 6.58
CA ARG A 62 1.09 9.74 6.20
C ARG A 62 1.78 8.77 5.25
N ARG A 63 1.42 7.48 5.28
CA ARG A 63 2.14 6.40 4.60
C ARG A 63 1.21 5.59 3.71
N LEU A 64 1.76 5.16 2.59
CA LEU A 64 1.21 4.18 1.67
C LEU A 64 2.19 3.03 1.59
N THR A 65 1.76 1.81 1.89
CA THR A 65 2.60 0.62 1.94
C THR A 65 2.04 -0.44 1.01
N GLY A 66 2.84 -0.84 0.03
CA GLY A 66 2.61 -2.01 -0.80
C GLY A 66 3.35 -3.22 -0.24
N VAL A 67 2.74 -4.39 -0.38
CA VAL A 67 3.30 -5.67 0.03
C VAL A 67 3.18 -6.66 -1.12
N ILE A 68 4.30 -7.31 -1.45
CA ILE A 68 4.38 -8.33 -2.49
C ILE A 68 4.88 -9.60 -1.80
N ARG A 69 4.15 -10.70 -1.94
CA ARG A 69 4.54 -12.02 -1.44
C ARG A 69 4.81 -12.92 -2.62
N VAL A 70 5.96 -13.56 -2.60
CA VAL A 70 6.37 -14.53 -3.61
C VAL A 70 6.38 -15.94 -3.01
N SER A 71 6.36 -16.96 -3.87
CA SER A 71 6.37 -18.35 -3.44
C SER A 71 7.64 -18.69 -2.64
N LYS A 72 8.78 -18.08 -3.00
CA LYS A 72 10.07 -18.26 -2.30
C LYS A 72 11.04 -17.10 -2.53
N LEU A 73 11.22 -16.26 -1.52
CA LEU A 73 12.16 -15.14 -1.59
C LEU A 73 13.60 -15.59 -1.28
N ALA A 74 14.57 -15.17 -2.09
CA ALA A 74 15.99 -15.45 -1.88
C ALA A 74 16.83 -14.20 -2.09
N THR A 75 17.92 -14.06 -1.32
CA THR A 75 18.90 -12.96 -1.45
C THR A 75 19.85 -13.13 -2.62
N SER A 76 19.94 -14.34 -3.17
CA SER A 76 20.65 -14.63 -4.40
C SER A 76 19.78 -15.51 -5.29
N ASP A 77 19.64 -15.10 -6.54
CA ASP A 77 19.08 -15.92 -7.60
C ASP A 77 20.15 -16.05 -8.68
N GLY A 78 20.70 -17.26 -8.86
CA GLY A 78 21.70 -17.54 -9.88
C GLY A 78 21.20 -17.29 -11.31
N THR A 79 19.89 -17.18 -11.49
CA THR A 79 19.24 -16.82 -12.76
C THR A 79 19.03 -15.31 -12.94
N ALA A 80 19.37 -14.49 -11.94
CA ALA A 80 19.24 -13.03 -11.97
C ALA A 80 20.58 -12.35 -11.63
N PRO A 81 21.60 -12.48 -12.51
CA PRO A 81 22.97 -12.09 -12.18
C PRO A 81 23.16 -10.58 -11.97
N THR A 82 22.21 -9.74 -12.38
CA THR A 82 22.25 -8.29 -12.14
C THR A 82 21.20 -7.81 -11.14
N GLY A 83 20.61 -8.75 -10.40
CA GLY A 83 19.66 -8.47 -9.32
C GLY A 83 18.21 -8.66 -9.72
N VAL A 84 17.33 -8.35 -8.77
CA VAL A 84 15.87 -8.51 -8.89
C VAL A 84 15.16 -7.23 -8.49
N ALA A 85 14.00 -6.99 -9.10
CA ALA A 85 13.13 -5.87 -8.75
C ALA A 85 11.74 -6.38 -8.41
N TYR A 86 11.12 -5.75 -7.42
CA TYR A 86 9.75 -5.98 -7.00
C TYR A 86 9.02 -4.65 -7.09
N SER A 87 7.97 -4.57 -7.90
CA SER A 87 7.23 -3.34 -8.08
C SER A 87 5.73 -3.52 -7.89
N PHE A 88 5.10 -2.54 -7.25
CA PHE A 88 3.65 -2.48 -7.06
C PHE A 88 3.12 -1.26 -7.78
N TYR A 89 2.28 -1.45 -8.79
CA TYR A 89 1.69 -0.37 -9.56
C TYR A 89 0.23 -0.14 -9.15
N PHE A 90 -0.21 1.12 -9.24
CA PHE A 90 -1.58 1.51 -8.93
C PHE A 90 -1.97 2.83 -9.59
N LYS A 91 -3.27 3.08 -9.68
CA LYS A 91 -3.83 4.36 -10.12
C LYS A 91 -4.72 4.97 -9.05
N LEU A 92 -4.84 6.30 -9.11
CA LEU A 92 -5.89 7.03 -8.43
C LEU A 92 -7.03 7.26 -9.43
N PRO A 93 -8.32 7.15 -9.04
CA PRO A 93 -9.44 7.36 -9.95
C PRO A 93 -9.34 8.69 -10.69
N GLY A 94 -9.50 8.66 -12.01
CA GLY A 94 -9.40 9.84 -12.87
C GLY A 94 -7.97 10.33 -13.14
N SER A 95 -6.94 9.68 -12.58
CA SER A 95 -5.55 9.95 -12.92
C SER A 95 -5.21 9.32 -14.28
N ALA A 96 -4.61 10.10 -15.17
CA ALA A 96 -3.98 9.58 -16.39
C ALA A 96 -2.63 8.88 -16.08
N VAL A 97 -2.08 9.11 -14.88
CA VAL A 97 -0.78 8.63 -14.45
C VAL A 97 -0.93 7.39 -13.57
N GLN A 98 -0.11 6.38 -13.83
CA GLN A 98 0.07 5.22 -12.95
C GLN A 98 1.27 5.49 -12.02
N TYR A 99 1.12 5.12 -10.76
CA TYR A 99 2.15 5.25 -9.74
C TYR A 99 2.79 3.90 -9.47
N TYR A 100 4.04 3.92 -9.00
CA TYR A 100 4.75 2.71 -8.60
C TYR A 100 5.39 2.85 -7.22
N LEU A 101 5.50 1.72 -6.53
CA LEU A 101 6.44 1.45 -5.44
C LEU A 101 7.44 0.43 -5.95
N LEU A 102 8.74 0.64 -5.73
CA LEU A 102 9.79 -0.25 -6.24
C LEU A 102 10.80 -0.59 -5.15
N ALA A 103 11.13 -1.86 -5.04
CA ALA A 103 12.32 -2.36 -4.37
C ALA A 103 13.25 -2.95 -5.43
N SER A 104 14.52 -2.51 -5.46
CA SER A 104 15.57 -3.15 -6.28
C SER A 104 16.59 -3.79 -5.35
N VAL A 105 16.94 -5.04 -5.60
CA VAL A 105 17.96 -5.79 -4.87
C VAL A 105 19.10 -6.10 -5.83
N GLU A 106 20.27 -5.50 -5.58
CA GLU A 106 21.49 -5.78 -6.33
C GLU A 106 22.03 -7.19 -6.04
N PRO A 107 22.76 -7.81 -6.98
CA PRO A 107 23.32 -9.13 -6.77
C PRO A 107 24.37 -9.12 -5.64
N ALA A 108 24.51 -10.26 -4.95
CA ALA A 108 25.63 -10.49 -4.06
C ALA A 108 26.96 -10.41 -4.83
N PRO A 109 28.07 -9.95 -4.20
CA PRO A 109 28.21 -9.62 -2.79
C PRO A 109 27.81 -8.18 -2.41
N VAL A 110 27.43 -7.34 -3.38
CA VAL A 110 27.08 -5.93 -3.10
C VAL A 110 25.76 -5.86 -2.32
N GLY A 111 24.74 -6.61 -2.76
CA GLY A 111 23.51 -6.87 -1.99
C GLY A 111 22.71 -5.63 -1.59
N ALA A 112 23.00 -4.47 -2.18
CA ALA A 112 22.32 -3.23 -1.83
C ALA A 112 20.84 -3.33 -2.21
N THR A 113 19.98 -2.92 -1.29
CA THR A 113 18.55 -2.80 -1.55
C THR A 113 18.17 -1.33 -1.59
N THR A 114 17.55 -0.90 -2.68
CA THR A 114 17.00 0.44 -2.82
C THR A 114 15.48 0.40 -2.84
N PHE A 115 14.86 1.43 -2.29
CA PHE A 115 13.42 1.60 -2.28
C PHE A 115 13.08 2.98 -2.82
N GLU A 116 12.17 3.05 -3.77
CA GLU A 116 11.71 4.31 -4.36
C GLU A 116 10.24 4.25 -4.74
N PHE A 117 9.66 5.42 -5.01
CA PHE A 117 8.34 5.55 -5.57
C PHE A 117 8.33 6.63 -6.66
N GLY A 118 7.41 6.50 -7.60
CA GLY A 118 7.35 7.41 -8.74
C GLY A 118 6.12 7.18 -9.61
N THR A 119 6.26 7.57 -10.87
CA THR A 119 5.21 7.42 -11.88
C THR A 119 5.69 6.58 -13.05
N VAL A 120 4.78 5.87 -13.68
CA VAL A 120 4.99 5.17 -14.95
C VAL A 120 4.54 6.09 -16.07
N GLU A 121 5.47 6.45 -16.95
CA GLU A 121 5.21 7.24 -18.16
C GLU A 121 4.85 6.36 -19.36
N THR A 122 4.41 6.99 -20.44
CA THR A 122 4.12 6.33 -21.71
C THR A 122 5.32 5.50 -22.16
N GLY A 123 5.07 4.22 -22.52
CA GLY A 123 6.13 3.30 -22.91
C GLY A 123 6.82 2.58 -21.73
N ASN A 124 6.18 2.55 -20.56
CA ASN A 124 6.65 1.84 -19.35
C ASN A 124 7.95 2.39 -18.75
N SER A 125 8.27 3.66 -19.01
CA SER A 125 9.41 4.33 -18.39
C SER A 125 9.07 4.72 -16.95
N LEU A 126 9.98 4.45 -16.01
CA LEU A 126 9.81 4.82 -14.61
C LEU A 126 10.45 6.20 -14.36
N THR A 127 9.67 7.11 -13.81
CA THR A 127 10.12 8.45 -13.38
C THR A 127 10.06 8.54 -11.86
N PRO A 128 11.22 8.50 -11.17
CA PRO A 128 11.25 8.59 -9.71
C PRO A 128 10.74 9.94 -9.21
N ILE A 129 9.88 9.91 -8.19
CA ILE A 129 9.46 11.11 -7.46
C ILE A 129 10.30 11.28 -6.21
N GLY A 130 10.61 10.19 -5.51
CA GLY A 130 11.38 10.25 -4.27
C GLY A 130 11.69 8.90 -3.66
N PRO A 131 12.46 8.90 -2.55
CA PRO A 131 12.83 7.69 -1.84
C PRO A 131 11.63 7.08 -1.11
N ALA A 132 11.61 5.75 -1.07
CA ALA A 132 10.74 4.98 -0.20
C ALA A 132 11.58 4.29 0.89
N THR A 133 10.93 3.61 1.82
CA THR A 133 11.57 2.70 2.78
C THR A 133 10.98 1.31 2.62
N GLY A 134 11.64 0.28 3.14
CA GLY A 134 11.09 -1.05 3.04
C GLY A 134 11.91 -2.14 3.70
N VAL A 135 11.40 -3.36 3.59
CA VAL A 135 11.99 -4.58 4.16
C VAL A 135 11.85 -5.73 3.16
N ILE A 136 12.93 -6.49 3.00
CA ILE A 136 12.96 -7.80 2.32
C ILE A 136 12.94 -8.86 3.43
N ASP A 137 11.80 -9.51 3.63
CA ASP A 137 11.55 -10.46 4.72
C ASP A 137 11.57 -11.90 4.18
N LEU A 138 12.75 -12.53 4.20
CA LEU A 138 12.96 -13.87 3.68
C LEU A 138 12.12 -14.92 4.42
N ALA A 139 11.92 -14.74 5.73
CA ALA A 139 11.16 -15.69 6.54
C ALA A 139 9.68 -15.72 6.16
N LYS A 140 9.14 -14.58 5.70
CA LYS A 140 7.76 -14.45 5.22
C LYS A 140 7.62 -14.52 3.70
N SER A 141 8.73 -14.67 2.98
CA SER A 141 8.79 -14.48 1.52
C SER A 141 8.06 -13.21 1.05
N GLU A 142 8.32 -12.10 1.74
CA GLU A 142 7.57 -10.86 1.60
C GLU A 142 8.49 -9.67 1.36
N VAL A 143 8.11 -8.80 0.42
CA VAL A 143 8.72 -7.50 0.17
C VAL A 143 7.73 -6.41 0.55
N ARG A 144 8.12 -5.55 1.49
CA ARG A 144 7.32 -4.40 1.94
C ARG A 144 7.97 -3.11 1.47
N ILE A 145 7.18 -2.24 0.83
CA ILE A 145 7.64 -0.94 0.30
C ILE A 145 6.70 0.14 0.79
N THR A 146 7.23 1.18 1.44
CA THR A 146 6.48 2.27 2.04
C THR A 146 6.91 3.62 1.46
N ALA A 147 5.95 4.34 0.89
CA ALA A 147 6.09 5.71 0.43
C ALA A 147 5.28 6.67 1.32
N PRO A 148 5.57 7.98 1.29
CA PRO A 148 4.64 8.98 1.81
C PRO A 148 3.32 8.97 1.02
N THR A 149 2.21 9.37 1.64
CA THR A 149 0.92 9.57 0.95
C THR A 149 0.94 10.73 -0.06
N THR A 150 1.99 11.56 -0.04
CA THR A 150 2.20 12.63 -1.01
C THR A 150 3.05 12.10 -2.16
N LEU A 151 2.40 11.83 -3.29
CA LEU A 151 2.98 11.30 -4.52
C LEU A 151 3.23 12.46 -5.50
N GLY A 152 4.27 13.24 -5.23
CA GLY A 152 4.58 14.47 -5.98
C GLY A 152 3.61 15.58 -5.60
N SER A 153 2.85 16.09 -6.58
CA SER A 153 1.81 17.12 -6.34
C SER A 153 0.48 16.54 -5.83
N VAL A 154 0.32 15.22 -5.83
CA VAL A 154 -0.93 14.55 -5.45
C VAL A 154 -0.82 13.97 -4.04
N LYS A 155 -1.84 14.15 -3.21
CA LYS A 155 -1.91 13.55 -1.88
C LYS A 155 -3.05 12.54 -1.77
N VAL A 156 -2.72 11.30 -1.44
CA VAL A 156 -3.67 10.25 -1.08
C VAL A 156 -4.24 10.57 0.30
N LYS A 157 -5.56 10.79 0.38
CA LYS A 157 -6.25 11.11 1.63
C LYS A 157 -7.01 9.87 2.12
N PRO A 158 -7.28 9.74 3.43
CA PRO A 158 -8.23 8.75 3.91
C PRO A 158 -9.55 8.85 3.13
N GLY A 159 -10.09 7.71 2.70
CA GLY A 159 -11.27 7.61 1.84
C GLY A 159 -10.99 7.64 0.33
N SER A 160 -9.80 8.05 -0.11
CA SER A 160 -9.42 7.97 -1.53
C SER A 160 -9.43 6.51 -2.01
N LYS A 161 -9.98 6.26 -3.19
CA LYS A 161 -9.87 4.94 -3.84
C LYS A 161 -8.50 4.81 -4.50
N ILE A 162 -7.98 3.60 -4.49
CA ILE A 162 -6.79 3.17 -5.22
C ILE A 162 -7.19 1.96 -6.06
N VAL A 163 -6.95 2.04 -7.37
CA VAL A 163 -7.47 1.13 -8.40
C VAL A 163 -6.35 0.63 -9.31
N SER A 164 -6.65 -0.30 -10.22
CA SER A 164 -5.68 -0.86 -11.18
C SER A 164 -4.41 -1.33 -10.49
N LEU A 165 -4.60 -2.13 -9.44
CA LEU A 165 -3.52 -2.61 -8.59
C LEU A 165 -2.84 -3.77 -9.31
N GLN A 166 -1.52 -3.69 -9.43
CA GLN A 166 -0.71 -4.70 -10.09
C GLN A 166 0.58 -4.89 -9.30
N ALA A 167 1.12 -6.11 -9.29
CA ALA A 167 2.41 -6.41 -8.70
C ALA A 167 3.28 -7.08 -9.76
N PHE A 168 4.59 -6.81 -9.74
CA PHE A 168 5.52 -7.34 -10.72
C PHE A 168 6.82 -7.74 -10.05
N THR A 169 7.42 -8.79 -10.61
CA THR A 169 8.80 -9.18 -10.33
C THR A 169 9.59 -9.09 -11.62
N GLN A 170 10.84 -8.64 -11.54
CA GLN A 170 11.70 -8.59 -12.72
C GLN A 170 13.08 -9.07 -12.36
N ARG A 171 13.65 -9.90 -13.24
CA ARG A 171 15.07 -10.20 -13.21
C ARG A 171 15.77 -9.15 -14.06
N ARG A 172 16.81 -8.56 -13.51
CA ARG A 172 17.70 -7.72 -14.31
C ARG A 172 18.75 -8.64 -14.93
N PHE A 173 18.96 -8.52 -16.23
CA PHE A 173 20.09 -9.10 -16.95
C PHE A 173 20.99 -7.99 -17.49
N VAL A 174 22.25 -8.31 -17.81
CA VAL A 174 23.19 -7.36 -18.43
C VAL A 174 22.62 -6.89 -19.78
N VAL A 175 22.41 -5.58 -19.88
CA VAL A 175 22.22 -4.71 -21.07
C VAL A 175 21.82 -5.45 -22.35
N LEU A 176 20.50 -5.63 -22.54
CA LEU A 176 19.72 -5.62 -23.81
C LEU A 176 18.48 -6.53 -23.77
N LEU A 177 18.30 -7.36 -22.75
CA LEU A 177 17.11 -8.23 -22.61
C LEU A 177 16.65 -8.27 -21.15
N SER A 178 15.79 -7.34 -20.74
CA SER A 178 15.04 -7.46 -19.48
C SER A 178 13.93 -8.49 -19.67
N GLY A 179 14.12 -9.70 -19.14
CA GLY A 179 13.03 -10.66 -18.95
C GLY A 179 12.17 -10.18 -17.78
N ALA A 180 11.05 -9.54 -18.07
CA ALA A 180 10.03 -9.26 -17.07
C ALA A 180 9.18 -10.52 -16.88
N ASP A 181 9.28 -11.14 -15.71
CA ASP A 181 8.32 -12.15 -15.28
C ASP A 181 7.14 -11.39 -14.66
N SER A 182 6.22 -10.93 -15.51
CA SER A 182 5.05 -10.19 -15.07
C SER A 182 3.91 -11.13 -14.73
N THR A 183 3.64 -11.32 -13.44
CA THR A 183 2.33 -11.81 -13.00
C THR A 183 1.41 -10.59 -12.89
N GLU A 184 0.66 -10.27 -13.95
CA GLU A 184 -0.36 -9.21 -13.86
C GLU A 184 -1.54 -9.76 -13.06
N LEU A 185 -1.87 -9.08 -11.97
CA LEU A 185 -2.86 -9.58 -11.04
C LEU A 185 -4.12 -8.69 -11.04
N ASP A 186 -5.25 -9.33 -10.74
CA ASP A 186 -6.64 -8.85 -10.81
C ASP A 186 -6.84 -7.32 -10.67
N GLU A 187 -6.88 -6.62 -11.81
CA GLU A 187 -7.08 -5.17 -11.90
C GLU A 187 -8.45 -4.68 -11.38
N SER A 188 -9.40 -5.60 -11.16
CA SER A 188 -10.74 -5.26 -10.68
C SER A 188 -10.76 -4.89 -9.20
N LYS A 189 -9.68 -5.22 -8.47
CA LYS A 189 -9.57 -4.96 -7.04
C LYS A 189 -9.32 -3.48 -6.76
N THR A 190 -9.97 -3.00 -5.71
CA THR A 190 -9.88 -1.59 -5.28
C THR A 190 -9.62 -1.53 -3.79
N TYR A 191 -8.69 -0.67 -3.38
CA TYR A 191 -8.44 -0.33 -1.98
C TYR A 191 -9.02 1.06 -1.65
N THR A 192 -9.45 1.25 -0.41
CA THR A 192 -9.86 2.57 0.11
C THR A 192 -8.86 3.01 1.16
N ALA A 193 -8.16 4.11 0.90
CA ALA A 193 -7.12 4.64 1.78
C ALA A 193 -7.62 4.84 3.21
N GLY A 194 -6.84 4.40 4.20
CA GLY A 194 -7.17 4.47 5.63
C GLY A 194 -8.16 3.39 6.10
N THR A 195 -8.62 2.49 5.24
CA THR A 195 -9.39 1.31 5.69
C THR A 195 -8.47 0.23 6.24
N ARG A 196 -9.00 -0.66 7.09
CA ARG A 196 -8.19 -1.75 7.66
C ARG A 196 -7.73 -2.68 6.54
N SER A 197 -6.42 -2.94 6.52
CA SER A 197 -5.78 -4.00 5.75
C SER A 197 -5.07 -4.95 6.74
N CYS A 198 -4.72 -6.15 6.27
CA CYS A 198 -3.87 -7.07 7.02
C CYS A 198 -2.38 -6.68 6.96
N VAL A 199 -2.07 -5.66 6.15
CA VAL A 199 -0.78 -4.96 6.14
C VAL A 199 -0.81 -3.79 7.13
N THR A 200 0.25 -3.67 7.92
CA THR A 200 0.50 -2.49 8.77
C THR A 200 1.32 -1.45 7.99
N PRO A 201 0.81 -0.21 7.80
CA PRO A 201 1.58 0.83 7.12
C PRO A 201 2.87 1.20 7.86
N GLY A 202 3.98 1.30 7.13
CA GLY A 202 5.27 1.82 7.63
C GLY A 202 6.09 0.92 8.55
N ALA A 203 5.89 -0.39 8.50
CA ALA A 203 6.74 -1.38 9.16
C ALA A 203 8.14 -1.49 8.53
#